data_AF-A0A378ZXD6-F1
#
_entry.id   AF-A0A378ZXD6-F1
#
_cell.length_a   1.000
_cell.length_b   1.000
_cell.length_c   1.000
_cell.angle_alpha   90.00
_cell.angle_beta   90.00
_cell.angle_gamma   90.00
#
_symmetry.space_group_name_H-M   'P 1'
#
loop_
_entity.id
_entity.type
_entity.pdbx_description
1 polymer ?
#
loop_
_entity_poly.entity_id
_entity_poly.type
_entity_poly.pdbx_seq_one_letter_code
_entity_poly.pdbx_strand_id
1 'polypeptide(L)'
;MSTSSITMNLVNLRGAPTAADEDIYILLTGKDVTGLSGITLGTVTPLSQITNAAISFTTINSGRLYAGLGQFPNPPTPTGGIYYGWIEFSCLTAVDNLWINMSNVDLLGLPLSISGTEAGGSSFSLGYKSPMTPTLLNTMKNSVLTKSGQGAVVTTFSGQQLVIGPTIMPSAYPDMTPYVMSLVQAKAPVTIVSDTPPGGSPETFTGNFQTADPKTGVILSLKGDQGDTFELTAINLSSSIIYRCDGGTVIFNGRVVPQNRTSTNDPSGQPASQIISNSVFRNLMIGFNEGYFTAAGPNNSSQFPGQTPFAGGNGNLYAQAIHNGTNSYGFPYADSNLKVLIQADPAQPVTVSILADSMAYGYTDNPGGGSNQPSTGTYQFGIGAGSGALGPIRIGNWVYEASPNTDGSPGGAFGGYLPDLSDWTQMQFTGAGPGAYIWVKNGQISAGNCLNATGSWNEGQTVYSWPANLQWVPGATAPAQPTS
;
A
#
# COMPACT_ATOMS: atom_id res chain seq x y z
N MET A 1 -18.22 28.46 0.86
CA MET A 1 -17.13 27.48 1.07
C MET A 1 -15.96 27.93 0.23
N SER A 2 -14.78 28.15 0.83
CA SER A 2 -13.57 28.56 0.08
C SER A 2 -13.12 27.37 -0.76
N THR A 3 -12.84 27.61 -2.04
CA THR A 3 -12.21 26.62 -2.92
C THR A 3 -10.77 26.44 -2.46
N SER A 4 -10.43 25.24 -2.00
CA SER A 4 -9.06 24.87 -1.61
C SER A 4 -8.17 24.83 -2.86
N SER A 5 -7.08 25.59 -2.87
CA SER A 5 -6.03 25.46 -3.88
C SER A 5 -4.92 24.60 -3.28
N ILE A 6 -4.65 23.45 -3.89
CA ILE A 6 -3.57 22.55 -3.50
C ILE A 6 -2.26 23.15 -4.03
N THR A 7 -1.22 23.17 -3.19
CA THR A 7 0.12 23.63 -3.56
C THR A 7 1.15 22.52 -3.36
N MET A 8 1.96 22.29 -4.39
CA MET A 8 3.13 21.41 -4.37
C MET A 8 4.40 22.26 -4.46
N ASN A 9 5.20 22.25 -3.40
CA ASN A 9 6.52 22.88 -3.35
C ASN A 9 7.57 21.89 -3.83
N LEU A 10 8.41 22.30 -4.78
CA LEU A 10 9.47 21.49 -5.36
C LEU A 10 10.81 21.90 -4.73
N VAL A 11 11.52 20.93 -4.16
CA VAL A 11 12.80 21.16 -3.50
C VAL A 11 13.89 20.34 -4.16
N ASN A 12 14.90 21.00 -4.72
CA ASN A 12 16.09 20.33 -5.23
C ASN A 12 17.08 20.06 -4.09
N LEU A 13 17.21 18.80 -3.68
CA LEU A 13 18.20 18.32 -2.71
C LEU A 13 19.41 17.63 -3.36
N ARG A 14 19.51 17.65 -4.71
CA ARG A 14 20.68 17.15 -5.45
C ARG A 14 21.86 18.11 -5.47
N GLY A 15 21.62 19.38 -5.16
CA GLY A 15 22.58 20.46 -5.34
C GLY A 15 22.44 21.16 -6.70
N ALA A 16 23.28 22.17 -6.93
CA ALA A 16 23.27 22.90 -8.19
C ALA A 16 23.84 22.01 -9.32
N PRO A 17 23.17 21.94 -10.49
CA PRO A 17 23.69 21.20 -11.63
C PRO A 17 25.01 21.80 -12.10
N THR A 18 25.97 20.94 -12.46
CA THR A 18 27.30 21.33 -12.97
C THR A 18 27.42 21.13 -14.48
N ALA A 19 26.47 20.42 -15.09
CA ALA A 19 26.32 20.23 -16.54
C ALA A 19 24.83 20.21 -16.96
N ALA A 20 24.56 20.44 -18.26
CA ALA A 20 23.19 20.57 -18.78
C ALA A 20 22.36 19.27 -18.70
N ASP A 21 23.02 18.11 -18.69
CA ASP A 21 22.43 16.80 -18.47
C ASP A 21 22.16 16.50 -16.99
N GLU A 22 22.54 17.40 -16.08
CA GLU A 22 22.20 17.37 -14.65
C GLU A 22 21.06 18.34 -14.28
N ASP A 23 20.65 19.22 -15.20
CA ASP A 23 19.53 20.13 -15.00
C ASP A 23 18.24 19.34 -14.73
N ILE A 24 17.47 19.76 -13.72
CA ILE A 24 16.20 19.10 -13.37
C ILE A 24 15.08 19.67 -14.24
N TYR A 25 14.39 18.79 -14.95
CA TYR A 25 13.18 19.09 -15.69
C TYR A 25 11.97 18.47 -15.02
N ILE A 26 10.85 19.17 -15.05
CA ILE A 26 9.59 18.81 -14.42
C ILE A 26 8.52 18.66 -15.50
N LEU A 27 7.69 17.64 -15.38
CA LEU A 27 6.53 17.43 -16.23
C LEU A 27 5.32 17.09 -15.35
N LEU A 28 4.25 17.87 -15.48
CA LEU A 28 2.95 17.52 -14.93
C LEU A 28 2.06 16.94 -16.03
N THR A 29 1.56 15.72 -15.84
CA THR A 29 0.50 15.12 -16.67
C THR A 29 -0.76 14.90 -15.85
N GLY A 30 -1.91 14.87 -16.50
CA GLY A 30 -3.20 14.57 -15.89
C GLY A 30 -4.27 14.49 -16.96
N LYS A 31 -5.38 13.80 -16.67
CA LYS A 31 -6.51 13.70 -17.61
C LYS A 31 -7.27 15.02 -17.69
N ASP A 32 -7.59 15.59 -16.54
CA ASP A 32 -8.31 16.86 -16.38
C ASP A 32 -7.69 17.63 -15.21
N VAL A 33 -7.53 18.95 -15.33
CA VAL A 33 -6.98 19.82 -14.28
C VAL A 33 -7.70 21.17 -14.25
N THR A 34 -7.95 21.71 -13.07
CA THR A 34 -8.51 23.06 -12.88
C THR A 34 -7.64 23.89 -11.94
N GLY A 35 -7.66 25.21 -12.10
CA GLY A 35 -6.89 26.13 -11.25
C GLY A 35 -5.37 26.00 -11.37
N LEU A 36 -4.87 25.37 -12.43
CA LEU A 36 -3.44 25.10 -12.60
C LEU A 36 -2.63 26.41 -12.72
N SER A 37 -1.54 26.49 -11.96
CA SER A 37 -0.58 27.58 -11.99
C SER A 37 0.84 27.07 -11.70
N GLY A 38 1.86 27.84 -12.12
CA GLY A 38 3.28 27.52 -11.93
C GLY A 38 3.89 26.63 -13.04
N ILE A 39 3.09 25.83 -13.74
CA ILE A 39 3.54 24.99 -14.87
C ILE A 39 2.42 24.83 -15.91
N THR A 40 2.79 24.52 -17.15
CA THR A 40 1.84 24.14 -18.22
C THR A 40 1.67 22.62 -18.26
N LEU A 41 0.43 22.13 -18.21
CA LEU A 41 0.13 20.70 -18.31
C LEU A 41 0.72 20.09 -19.60
N GLY A 42 1.36 18.93 -19.47
CA GLY A 42 1.92 18.19 -20.61
C GLY A 42 3.18 18.81 -21.22
N THR A 43 3.75 19.85 -20.60
CA THR A 43 4.98 20.49 -21.03
C THR A 43 6.12 20.15 -20.08
N VAL A 44 7.28 19.81 -20.64
CA VAL A 44 8.51 19.55 -19.88
C VAL A 44 9.21 20.88 -19.65
N THR A 45 9.30 21.31 -18.40
CA THR A 45 9.76 22.65 -17.99
C THR A 45 10.97 22.54 -17.06
N PRO A 46 12.08 23.27 -17.30
CA PRO A 46 13.19 23.32 -16.36
C PRO A 46 12.70 23.80 -14.98
N LEU A 47 13.17 23.17 -13.90
CA LEU A 47 12.80 23.55 -12.53
C LEU A 47 13.12 25.03 -12.24
N SER A 48 14.21 25.55 -12.81
CA SER A 48 14.62 26.96 -12.70
C SER A 48 13.64 27.96 -13.33
N GLN A 49 12.74 27.51 -14.21
CA GLN A 49 11.71 28.34 -14.83
C GLN A 49 10.37 28.26 -14.10
N ILE A 50 10.22 27.39 -13.10
CA ILE A 50 9.01 27.31 -12.28
C ILE A 50 9.11 28.35 -11.17
N THR A 51 8.27 29.38 -11.24
CA THR A 51 8.24 30.48 -10.27
C THR A 51 8.08 29.95 -8.84
N ASN A 52 8.95 30.39 -7.94
CA ASN A 52 9.02 29.94 -6.53
C ASN A 52 9.16 28.42 -6.35
N ALA A 53 9.51 27.69 -7.41
CA ALA A 53 9.50 26.23 -7.44
C ALA A 53 8.18 25.64 -6.92
N ALA A 54 7.03 26.28 -7.22
CA ALA A 54 5.72 25.87 -6.73
C ALA A 54 4.74 25.63 -7.88
N ILE A 55 3.98 24.55 -7.79
CA ILE A 55 2.85 24.22 -8.67
C ILE A 55 1.58 24.28 -7.84
N SER A 56 0.48 24.81 -8.37
CA SER A 56 -0.80 24.77 -7.66
C SER A 56 -1.97 24.44 -8.58
N PHE A 57 -2.99 23.77 -8.06
CA PHE A 57 -4.21 23.39 -8.78
C PHE A 57 -5.39 23.23 -7.80
N THR A 58 -6.62 23.31 -8.31
CA THR A 58 -7.83 23.07 -7.50
C THR A 58 -8.26 21.61 -7.57
N THR A 59 -8.29 21.03 -8.76
CA THR A 59 -8.58 19.60 -8.98
C THR A 59 -7.63 19.03 -10.02
N ILE A 60 -7.34 17.74 -9.91
CA ILE A 60 -6.61 16.98 -10.93
C ILE A 60 -7.03 15.52 -10.90
N ASN A 61 -7.33 14.98 -12.08
CA ASN A 61 -7.63 13.56 -12.26
C ASN A 61 -6.41 12.84 -12.85
N SER A 62 -5.95 11.77 -12.19
CA SER A 62 -4.86 10.92 -12.65
C SER A 62 -3.57 11.72 -12.90
N GLY A 63 -3.22 12.58 -11.93
CA GLY A 63 -2.03 13.41 -11.95
C GLY A 63 -0.76 12.59 -11.81
N ARG A 64 0.26 12.92 -12.60
CA ARG A 64 1.65 12.48 -12.39
C ARG A 64 2.59 13.66 -12.50
N LEU A 65 3.44 13.83 -11.49
CA LEU A 65 4.51 14.82 -11.51
C LEU A 65 5.83 14.08 -11.67
N TYR A 66 6.42 14.19 -12.85
CA TYR A 66 7.74 13.63 -13.16
C TYR A 66 8.82 14.65 -12.85
N ALA A 67 9.95 14.17 -12.35
CA ALA A 67 11.21 14.88 -12.37
C ALA A 67 12.25 14.02 -13.08
N GLY A 68 13.10 14.63 -13.90
CA GLY A 68 14.16 13.95 -14.64
C GLY A 68 15.39 14.84 -14.83
N LEU A 69 16.53 14.20 -15.07
CA LEU A 69 17.78 14.88 -15.41
C LEU A 69 17.87 15.05 -16.93
N GLY A 70 18.08 16.30 -17.37
CA GLY A 70 18.01 16.70 -18.76
C GLY A 70 16.57 16.73 -19.32
N GLN A 71 16.43 17.25 -20.54
CA GLN A 71 15.13 17.29 -21.22
C GLN A 71 14.69 15.88 -21.65
N PHE A 72 13.41 15.56 -21.52
CA PHE A 72 12.85 14.23 -21.83
C PHE A 72 11.51 14.31 -22.58
N PRO A 73 11.05 13.23 -23.25
CA PRO A 73 9.75 13.21 -23.93
C PRO A 73 8.57 13.14 -22.95
N ASN A 74 7.39 13.59 -23.36
CA ASN A 74 6.15 13.46 -22.58
C ASN A 74 5.30 12.28 -23.09
N PRO A 75 5.07 11.21 -22.29
CA PRO A 75 5.78 10.87 -21.05
C PRO A 75 7.14 10.16 -21.35
N PRO A 76 8.08 10.14 -20.39
CA PRO A 76 9.30 9.35 -20.51
C PRO A 76 8.98 7.84 -20.48
N THR A 77 9.77 7.03 -21.19
CA THR A 77 9.58 5.58 -21.26
C THR A 77 10.51 4.86 -20.27
N PRO A 78 10.03 3.82 -19.55
CA PRO A 78 10.86 3.07 -18.58
C PRO A 78 12.08 2.40 -19.20
N THR A 79 12.03 2.07 -20.49
CA THR A 79 13.13 1.47 -21.25
C THR A 79 14.02 2.49 -21.96
N GLY A 80 13.75 3.79 -21.78
CA GLY A 80 14.51 4.88 -22.38
C GLY A 80 15.80 5.19 -21.60
N GLY A 81 16.63 6.07 -22.17
CA GLY A 81 17.91 6.49 -21.57
C GLY A 81 17.81 7.67 -20.61
N ILE A 82 16.61 8.05 -20.14
CA ILE A 82 16.41 9.21 -19.25
C ILE A 82 16.44 8.75 -17.80
N TYR A 83 17.12 9.50 -16.92
CA TYR A 83 17.04 9.27 -15.48
C TYR A 83 15.90 10.09 -14.87
N TYR A 84 14.81 9.43 -14.46
CA TYR A 84 13.61 10.09 -13.97
C TYR A 84 12.88 9.28 -12.90
N GLY A 85 11.94 9.92 -12.23
CA GLY A 85 11.00 9.34 -11.27
C GLY A 85 9.72 10.18 -11.23
N TRP A 86 8.66 9.67 -10.61
CA TRP A 86 7.41 10.42 -10.48
C TRP A 86 6.67 10.10 -9.19
N ILE A 87 5.75 10.99 -8.85
CA ILE A 87 4.68 10.77 -7.87
C ILE A 87 3.34 10.74 -8.60
N GLU A 88 2.37 10.04 -8.03
CA GLU A 88 1.00 9.98 -8.56
C GLU A 88 0.04 10.61 -7.57
N PHE A 89 -0.99 11.28 -8.07
CA PHE A 89 -1.98 11.93 -7.21
C PHE A 89 -3.29 12.22 -7.91
N SER A 90 -4.36 12.39 -7.14
CA SER A 90 -5.67 12.81 -7.62
C SER A 90 -6.47 13.57 -6.57
N CYS A 91 -7.22 14.57 -7.02
CA CYS A 91 -8.24 15.30 -6.26
C CYS A 91 -9.38 15.62 -7.24
N LEU A 92 -10.50 14.91 -7.12
CA LEU A 92 -11.54 14.91 -8.16
C LEU A 92 -12.52 16.08 -8.00
N THR A 93 -12.76 16.52 -6.76
CA THR A 93 -13.56 17.71 -6.45
C THR A 93 -12.80 18.66 -5.51
N ALA A 94 -13.15 19.94 -5.50
CA ALA A 94 -12.48 20.95 -4.68
C ALA A 94 -12.64 20.76 -3.15
N VAL A 95 -13.48 19.81 -2.74
CA VAL A 95 -13.72 19.45 -1.34
C VAL A 95 -13.16 18.08 -0.98
N ASP A 96 -12.57 17.35 -1.94
CA ASP A 96 -11.94 16.06 -1.69
C ASP A 96 -10.54 16.22 -1.09
N ASN A 97 -10.10 15.20 -0.36
CA ASN A 97 -8.69 15.06 0.02
C ASN A 97 -7.82 14.80 -1.22
N LEU A 98 -6.55 15.23 -1.15
CA LEU A 98 -5.56 14.88 -2.15
C LEU A 98 -5.04 13.46 -1.88
N TRP A 99 -5.38 12.51 -2.75
CA TRP A 99 -4.74 11.21 -2.75
C TRP A 99 -3.37 11.32 -3.41
N ILE A 100 -2.31 10.84 -2.74
CA ILE A 100 -0.93 10.98 -3.23
C ILE A 100 -0.06 9.79 -2.80
N ASN A 101 0.82 9.34 -3.70
CA ASN A 101 1.77 8.25 -3.45
C ASN A 101 3.10 8.45 -4.19
N MET A 102 4.11 7.74 -3.69
CA MET A 102 5.30 7.40 -4.46
C MET A 102 5.10 6.05 -5.13
N SER A 103 5.61 5.89 -6.35
CA SER A 103 5.50 4.64 -7.10
C SER A 103 6.83 4.23 -7.71
N ASN A 104 7.23 2.98 -7.43
CA ASN A 104 8.31 2.28 -8.11
C ASN A 104 7.81 1.01 -8.80
N VAL A 105 6.51 0.95 -9.13
CA VAL A 105 5.88 -0.20 -9.77
C VAL A 105 6.55 -0.53 -11.10
N ASP A 106 6.73 0.47 -11.96
CA ASP A 106 7.32 0.28 -13.30
C ASP A 106 8.82 0.56 -13.34
N LEU A 107 9.34 1.37 -12.40
CA LEU A 107 10.70 1.89 -12.45
C LEU A 107 11.23 2.28 -11.07
N LEU A 108 12.43 1.81 -10.73
CA LEU A 108 13.26 2.42 -9.69
C LEU A 108 14.30 3.34 -10.36
N GLY A 109 14.03 4.63 -10.33
CA GLY A 109 14.83 5.66 -11.01
C GLY A 109 15.26 6.79 -10.07
N LEU A 110 15.09 8.03 -10.51
CA LEU A 110 15.44 9.24 -9.75
C LEU A 110 14.70 9.24 -8.39
N PRO A 111 15.39 9.26 -7.25
CA PRO A 111 14.75 9.20 -5.95
C PRO A 111 14.03 10.51 -5.62
N LEU A 112 12.76 10.38 -5.24
CA LEU A 112 11.90 11.47 -4.78
C LEU A 112 11.48 11.23 -3.32
N SER A 113 11.07 12.27 -2.60
CA SER A 113 10.31 12.13 -1.36
C SER A 113 9.14 13.11 -1.34
N ILE A 114 8.07 12.75 -0.64
CA ILE A 114 6.92 13.63 -0.41
C ILE A 114 6.66 13.78 1.09
N SER A 115 6.27 14.96 1.52
CA SER A 115 5.86 15.22 2.91
C SER A 115 4.80 16.31 2.97
N GLY A 116 4.00 16.30 4.03
CA GLY A 116 2.93 17.27 4.21
C GLY A 116 2.07 16.95 5.43
N THR A 117 0.81 17.38 5.36
CA THR A 117 -0.20 17.15 6.41
C THR A 117 -1.33 16.31 5.85
N GLU A 118 -1.78 15.31 6.59
CA GLU A 118 -2.95 14.50 6.26
C GLU A 118 -4.24 15.27 6.54
N ALA A 119 -5.34 14.85 5.93
CA ALA A 119 -6.67 15.41 6.20
C ALA A 119 -7.08 15.35 7.69
N GLY A 120 -6.48 14.46 8.48
CA GLY A 120 -6.65 14.37 9.93
C GLY A 120 -5.77 15.31 10.76
N GLY A 121 -4.93 16.14 10.13
CA GLY A 121 -4.03 17.10 10.78
C GLY A 121 -2.66 16.55 11.19
N SER A 122 -2.43 15.24 11.06
CA SER A 122 -1.12 14.61 11.33
C SER A 122 -0.13 14.88 10.19
N SER A 123 1.16 14.96 10.49
CA SER A 123 2.20 15.02 9.46
C SER A 123 2.40 13.67 8.79
N PHE A 124 2.65 13.65 7.49
CA PHE A 124 3.07 12.46 6.74
C PHE A 124 4.42 12.68 6.03
N SER A 125 5.13 11.60 5.76
CA SER A 125 6.33 11.62 4.92
C SER A 125 6.55 10.26 4.26
N LEU A 126 6.74 10.25 2.93
CA LEU A 126 7.17 9.08 2.17
C LEU A 126 8.54 9.38 1.56
N GLY A 127 9.48 8.43 1.64
CA GLY A 127 10.80 8.62 1.08
C GLY A 127 11.65 7.36 1.13
N TYR A 128 12.97 7.56 1.21
CA TYR A 128 14.00 6.54 1.12
C TYR A 128 14.68 6.32 2.47
N LYS A 129 14.53 5.12 3.05
CA LYS A 129 15.30 4.63 4.21
C LYS A 129 16.75 4.35 3.85
N SER A 130 16.94 3.85 2.64
CA SER A 130 18.23 3.50 2.06
C SER A 130 18.47 4.30 0.79
N PRO A 131 19.71 4.76 0.54
CA PRO A 131 20.00 5.53 -0.67
C PRO A 131 19.82 4.66 -1.93
N MET A 132 19.44 5.31 -3.03
CA MET A 132 19.32 4.67 -4.34
C MET A 132 20.66 4.02 -4.75
N THR A 133 21.75 4.78 -4.61
CA THR A 133 23.12 4.32 -4.86
C THR A 133 23.97 4.55 -3.61
N PRO A 134 24.79 3.57 -3.18
CA PRO A 134 24.97 2.25 -3.80
C PRO A 134 23.94 1.20 -3.36
N THR A 135 23.16 1.46 -2.31
CA THR A 135 22.46 0.41 -1.56
C THR A 135 21.35 -0.27 -2.37
N LEU A 136 20.29 0.44 -2.75
CA LEU A 136 19.15 -0.18 -3.44
C LEU A 136 19.56 -0.77 -4.79
N LEU A 137 20.39 -0.06 -5.56
CA LEU A 137 20.89 -0.55 -6.85
C LEU A 137 21.70 -1.84 -6.71
N ASN A 138 22.56 -1.95 -5.69
CA ASN A 138 23.30 -3.19 -5.43
C ASN A 138 22.39 -4.33 -4.96
N THR A 139 21.40 -4.04 -4.10
CA THR A 139 20.38 -5.03 -3.70
C THR A 139 19.66 -5.56 -4.94
N MET A 140 19.25 -4.67 -5.85
CA MET A 140 18.59 -5.07 -7.10
C MET A 140 19.47 -5.98 -7.94
N LYS A 141 20.72 -5.58 -8.20
CA LYS A 141 21.67 -6.33 -9.04
C LYS A 141 22.06 -7.69 -8.46
N ASN A 142 22.31 -7.74 -7.16
CA ASN A 142 22.95 -8.89 -6.51
C ASN A 142 21.96 -9.87 -5.90
N SER A 143 20.74 -9.43 -5.57
CA SER A 143 19.80 -10.22 -4.77
C SER A 143 18.39 -10.30 -5.34
N VAL A 144 17.98 -9.37 -6.19
CA VAL A 144 16.62 -9.37 -6.77
C VAL A 144 16.63 -9.89 -8.21
N LEU A 145 17.47 -9.32 -9.07
CA LEU A 145 17.49 -9.68 -10.48
C LEU A 145 18.13 -11.06 -10.70
N THR A 146 17.57 -11.81 -11.65
CA THR A 146 18.19 -13.05 -12.11
C THR A 146 19.49 -12.76 -12.86
N LYS A 147 20.33 -13.78 -13.03
CA LYS A 147 21.58 -13.64 -13.81
C LYS A 147 21.32 -13.20 -15.26
N SER A 148 20.26 -13.73 -15.89
CA SER A 148 19.83 -13.33 -17.24
C SER A 148 19.05 -12.01 -17.26
N GLY A 149 18.55 -11.56 -16.11
CA GLY A 149 17.71 -10.36 -15.96
C GLY A 149 18.47 -9.06 -15.76
N GLN A 150 19.81 -9.07 -15.80
CA GLN A 150 20.63 -7.88 -15.56
C GLN A 150 20.38 -6.75 -16.58
N GLY A 151 19.80 -7.06 -17.75
CA GLY A 151 19.37 -6.06 -18.73
C GLY A 151 18.25 -5.13 -18.24
N ALA A 152 17.60 -5.42 -17.10
CA ALA A 152 16.69 -4.49 -16.46
C ALA A 152 17.39 -3.27 -15.84
N VAL A 153 18.72 -3.33 -15.63
CA VAL A 153 19.51 -2.18 -15.18
C VAL A 153 19.97 -1.39 -16.40
N VAL A 154 19.47 -0.16 -16.53
CA VAL A 154 19.79 0.72 -17.66
C VAL A 154 20.69 1.84 -17.19
N THR A 155 21.84 2.02 -17.83
CA THR A 155 22.65 3.23 -17.69
C THR A 155 22.08 4.31 -18.60
N THR A 156 21.71 5.44 -18.00
CA THR A 156 21.07 6.58 -18.65
C THR A 156 22.09 7.49 -19.34
N PHE A 157 21.63 8.43 -20.15
CA PHE A 157 22.48 9.38 -20.87
C PHE A 157 23.29 10.29 -19.92
N SER A 158 22.76 10.59 -18.75
CA SER A 158 23.42 11.33 -17.67
C SER A 158 24.35 10.45 -16.81
N GLY A 159 24.50 9.16 -17.15
CA GLY A 159 25.41 8.22 -16.51
C GLY A 159 24.87 7.51 -15.27
N GLN A 160 23.76 7.97 -14.68
CA GLN A 160 23.10 7.26 -13.56
C GLN A 160 22.45 5.96 -14.04
N GLN A 161 22.22 5.03 -13.10
CA GLN A 161 21.53 3.77 -13.40
C GLN A 161 20.10 3.80 -12.84
N LEU A 162 19.17 3.25 -13.61
CA LEU A 162 17.81 2.93 -13.17
C LEU A 162 17.54 1.43 -13.30
N VAL A 163 16.47 0.94 -12.66
CA VAL A 163 16.05 -0.46 -12.73
C VAL A 163 14.59 -0.53 -13.22
N ILE A 164 14.36 -1.23 -14.32
CA ILE A 164 13.03 -1.48 -14.89
C ILE A 164 12.30 -2.48 -14.02
N GLY A 165 11.10 -2.12 -13.52
CA GLY A 165 10.28 -2.95 -12.65
C GLY A 165 9.71 -4.21 -13.32
N PRO A 166 9.22 -5.17 -12.52
CA PRO A 166 8.73 -6.46 -13.00
C PRO A 166 7.40 -6.35 -13.76
N THR A 167 6.67 -5.25 -13.65
CA THR A 167 5.48 -4.99 -14.47
C THR A 167 5.85 -4.86 -15.95
N ILE A 168 6.99 -4.23 -16.25
CA ILE A 168 7.49 -4.00 -17.60
C ILE A 168 8.30 -5.21 -18.09
N MET A 169 9.25 -5.69 -17.27
CA MET A 169 10.17 -6.77 -17.64
C MET A 169 10.13 -7.94 -16.64
N PRO A 170 9.01 -8.69 -16.56
CA PRO A 170 8.83 -9.75 -15.56
C PRO A 170 9.90 -10.85 -15.65
N SER A 171 10.40 -11.14 -16.85
CA SER A 171 11.44 -12.15 -17.09
C SER A 171 12.80 -11.81 -16.49
N ALA A 172 13.03 -10.58 -16.04
CA ALA A 172 14.25 -10.20 -15.35
C ALA A 172 14.29 -10.68 -13.89
N TYR A 173 13.12 -11.02 -13.33
CA TYR A 173 12.89 -11.33 -11.92
C TYR A 173 12.68 -12.83 -11.69
N PRO A 174 12.78 -13.31 -10.44
CA PRO A 174 12.58 -14.72 -10.13
C PRO A 174 11.22 -15.22 -10.60
N ASP A 175 11.19 -16.46 -11.08
CA ASP A 175 9.96 -17.11 -11.50
C ASP A 175 9.08 -17.43 -10.27
N MET A 176 7.80 -17.04 -10.31
CA MET A 176 6.81 -17.34 -9.26
C MET A 176 6.21 -18.73 -9.42
N THR A 177 6.45 -19.42 -10.53
CA THR A 177 5.92 -20.77 -10.80
C THR A 177 6.22 -21.77 -9.66
N PRO A 178 7.44 -21.85 -9.09
CA PRO A 178 7.70 -22.76 -7.97
C PRO A 178 6.81 -22.49 -6.75
N TYR A 179 6.54 -21.22 -6.44
CA TYR A 179 5.66 -20.85 -5.33
C TYR A 179 4.21 -21.27 -5.62
N VAL A 180 3.67 -20.92 -6.79
CA VAL A 180 2.32 -21.35 -7.22
C VAL A 180 2.19 -22.88 -7.18
N MET A 181 3.19 -23.60 -7.71
CA MET A 181 3.18 -25.06 -7.76
C MET A 181 3.23 -25.70 -6.36
N SER A 182 3.91 -25.08 -5.39
CA SER A 182 3.91 -25.56 -4.01
C SER A 182 2.50 -25.53 -3.39
N LEU A 183 1.73 -24.47 -3.68
CA LEU A 183 0.34 -24.34 -3.22
C LEU A 183 -0.57 -25.36 -3.89
N VAL A 184 -0.38 -25.59 -5.19
CA VAL A 184 -1.11 -26.61 -5.97
C VAL A 184 -0.85 -28.01 -5.45
N GLN A 185 0.42 -28.37 -5.19
CA GLN A 185 0.79 -29.69 -4.67
C GLN A 185 0.17 -29.95 -3.30
N ALA A 186 0.11 -28.92 -2.45
CA ALA A 186 -0.53 -28.98 -1.14
C ALA A 186 -2.06 -28.95 -1.18
N LYS A 187 -2.66 -28.62 -2.33
CA LYS A 187 -4.07 -28.26 -2.45
C LYS A 187 -4.47 -27.19 -1.44
N ALA A 188 -3.63 -26.16 -1.31
CA ALA A 188 -3.74 -25.18 -0.24
C ALA A 188 -5.14 -24.53 -0.25
N PRO A 189 -5.84 -24.48 0.90
CA PRO A 189 -7.13 -23.82 1.01
C PRO A 189 -6.98 -22.30 0.93
N VAL A 190 -8.00 -21.65 0.38
CA VAL A 190 -8.04 -20.20 0.14
C VAL A 190 -9.39 -19.65 0.56
N THR A 191 -9.37 -18.53 1.29
CA THR A 191 -10.56 -17.74 1.65
C THR A 191 -10.34 -16.28 1.27
N ILE A 192 -11.11 -15.76 0.30
CA ILE A 192 -11.02 -14.38 -0.15
C ILE A 192 -12.32 -13.65 0.14
N VAL A 193 -12.25 -12.51 0.82
CA VAL A 193 -13.40 -11.64 1.07
C VAL A 193 -13.36 -10.53 0.03
N SER A 194 -14.48 -10.30 -0.68
CA SER A 194 -14.59 -9.23 -1.66
C SER A 194 -14.84 -7.87 -1.02
N ASP A 195 -14.63 -6.81 -1.79
CA ASP A 195 -15.11 -5.47 -1.43
C ASP A 195 -16.64 -5.43 -1.43
N THR A 196 -17.20 -4.52 -0.63
CA THR A 196 -18.64 -4.31 -0.58
C THR A 196 -19.10 -3.46 -1.77
N PRO A 197 -19.92 -3.99 -2.69
CA PRO A 197 -20.50 -3.18 -3.75
C PRO A 197 -21.53 -2.17 -3.19
N PRO A 198 -21.75 -1.01 -3.84
CA PRO A 198 -22.77 -0.05 -3.40
C PRO A 198 -24.15 -0.70 -3.23
N GLY A 199 -24.73 -0.58 -2.03
CA GLY A 199 -26.04 -1.13 -1.71
C GLY A 199 -26.10 -2.66 -1.54
N GLY A 200 -24.95 -3.34 -1.52
CA GLY A 200 -24.85 -4.78 -1.28
C GLY A 200 -23.99 -5.12 -0.06
N SER A 201 -23.59 -6.40 0.02
CA SER A 201 -22.72 -6.94 1.07
C SER A 201 -21.46 -7.53 0.42
N PRO A 202 -20.31 -7.54 1.14
CA PRO A 202 -19.16 -8.31 0.68
C PRO A 202 -19.52 -9.80 0.63
N GLU A 203 -18.80 -10.55 -0.20
CA GLU A 203 -18.99 -11.98 -0.39
C GLU A 203 -17.71 -12.74 0.01
N THR A 204 -17.88 -13.87 0.69
CA THR A 204 -16.76 -14.71 1.11
C THR A 204 -16.59 -15.88 0.16
N PHE A 205 -15.51 -15.87 -0.60
CA PHE A 205 -15.12 -16.92 -1.53
C PHE A 205 -14.23 -17.94 -0.86
N THR A 206 -14.59 -19.23 -0.93
CA THR A 206 -13.79 -20.33 -0.40
C THR A 206 -13.48 -21.36 -1.47
N GLY A 207 -12.30 -21.95 -1.41
CA GLY A 207 -11.88 -22.98 -2.35
C GLY A 207 -10.43 -23.40 -2.11
N ASN A 208 -9.80 -23.99 -3.12
CA ASN A 208 -8.45 -24.53 -3.00
C ASN A 208 -7.69 -24.39 -4.33
N PHE A 209 -6.36 -24.35 -4.24
CA PHE A 209 -5.52 -24.63 -5.40
C PHE A 209 -5.64 -26.11 -5.81
N GLN A 210 -5.51 -26.38 -7.11
CA GLN A 210 -5.65 -27.73 -7.64
C GLN A 210 -4.76 -27.97 -8.87
N THR A 211 -4.44 -29.23 -9.13
CA THR A 211 -3.71 -29.63 -10.33
C THR A 211 -4.50 -29.25 -11.58
N ALA A 212 -3.83 -28.63 -12.55
CA ALA A 212 -4.45 -28.13 -13.77
C ALA A 212 -3.58 -28.43 -14.98
N ASP A 213 -4.22 -28.58 -16.15
CA ASP A 213 -3.50 -28.45 -17.42
C ASP A 213 -2.88 -27.03 -17.52
N PRO A 214 -1.58 -26.90 -17.85
CA PRO A 214 -0.90 -25.59 -17.85
C PRO A 214 -1.48 -24.55 -18.82
N LYS A 215 -2.24 -24.96 -19.84
CA LYS A 215 -2.77 -24.06 -20.87
C LYS A 215 -4.25 -23.74 -20.66
N THR A 216 -5.05 -24.71 -20.24
CA THR A 216 -6.51 -24.55 -20.18
C THR A 216 -7.13 -24.92 -18.84
N GLY A 217 -6.40 -25.61 -17.96
CA GLY A 217 -6.96 -26.12 -16.71
C GLY A 217 -7.17 -25.02 -15.67
N VAL A 218 -8.25 -25.15 -14.90
CA VAL A 218 -8.55 -24.31 -13.73
C VAL A 218 -7.62 -24.68 -12.59
N ILE A 219 -6.72 -23.78 -12.20
CA ILE A 219 -5.72 -23.96 -11.14
C ILE A 219 -6.23 -23.53 -9.76
N LEU A 220 -7.24 -22.65 -9.75
CA LEU A 220 -7.93 -22.17 -8.55
C LEU A 220 -9.42 -22.04 -8.87
N SER A 221 -10.26 -22.67 -8.05
CA SER A 221 -11.72 -22.53 -8.12
C SER A 221 -12.25 -22.15 -6.75
N LEU A 222 -13.00 -21.05 -6.70
CA LEU A 222 -13.59 -20.49 -5.50
C LEU A 222 -15.10 -20.37 -5.65
N LYS A 223 -15.83 -20.64 -4.57
CA LYS A 223 -17.27 -20.46 -4.46
C LYS A 223 -17.59 -19.46 -3.37
N GLY A 224 -18.35 -18.44 -3.73
CA GLY A 224 -18.87 -17.42 -2.82
C GLY A 224 -20.06 -17.93 -2.00
N ASP A 225 -20.24 -17.37 -0.81
CA ASP A 225 -21.35 -17.67 0.09
C ASP A 225 -22.71 -17.17 -0.41
N GLN A 226 -22.72 -16.26 -1.40
CA GLN A 226 -23.94 -15.81 -2.09
C GLN A 226 -24.17 -16.55 -3.42
N GLY A 227 -23.29 -17.49 -3.78
CA GLY A 227 -23.44 -18.37 -4.92
C GLY A 227 -22.62 -17.98 -6.16
N ASP A 228 -21.90 -16.85 -6.13
CA ASP A 228 -21.00 -16.50 -7.22
C ASP A 228 -19.81 -17.47 -7.28
N THR A 229 -19.23 -17.64 -8.47
CA THR A 229 -18.04 -18.46 -8.69
C THR A 229 -16.93 -17.64 -9.30
N PHE A 230 -15.71 -17.90 -8.84
CA PHE A 230 -14.49 -17.28 -9.34
C PHE A 230 -13.44 -18.34 -9.62
N GLU A 231 -12.93 -18.37 -10.85
CA GLU A 231 -11.94 -19.35 -11.28
C GLU A 231 -10.79 -18.68 -12.05
N LEU A 232 -9.58 -19.21 -11.84
CA LEU A 232 -8.38 -18.88 -12.61
C LEU A 232 -7.86 -20.13 -13.30
N THR A 233 -7.49 -19.99 -14.57
CA THR A 233 -6.73 -21.01 -15.29
C THR A 233 -5.24 -20.85 -15.05
N ALA A 234 -4.46 -21.92 -15.23
CA ALA A 234 -3.02 -21.91 -15.03
C ALA A 234 -2.29 -20.81 -15.83
N ILE A 235 -2.67 -20.61 -17.10
CA ILE A 235 -2.09 -19.56 -17.95
C ILE A 235 -2.42 -18.14 -17.46
N ASN A 236 -3.55 -17.98 -16.76
CA ASN A 236 -4.01 -16.72 -16.18
C ASN A 236 -3.48 -16.46 -14.76
N LEU A 237 -2.60 -17.34 -14.25
CA LEU A 237 -1.85 -17.17 -13.00
C LEU A 237 -0.34 -17.40 -13.25
N SER A 238 0.19 -16.70 -14.25
CA SER A 238 1.63 -16.74 -14.57
C SER A 238 2.41 -15.70 -13.78
N SER A 239 3.74 -15.85 -13.70
CA SER A 239 4.64 -14.87 -13.08
C SER A 239 4.45 -13.45 -13.62
N SER A 240 4.24 -13.29 -14.93
CA SER A 240 3.96 -11.99 -15.53
C SER A 240 2.66 -11.37 -15.04
N ILE A 241 1.60 -12.18 -14.89
CA ILE A 241 0.30 -11.70 -14.37
C ILE A 241 0.42 -11.35 -12.89
N ILE A 242 1.12 -12.16 -12.10
CA ILE A 242 1.36 -11.88 -10.67
C ILE A 242 2.11 -10.55 -10.52
N TYR A 243 3.19 -10.34 -11.27
CA TYR A 243 3.96 -9.10 -11.20
C TYR A 243 3.19 -7.88 -11.69
N ARG A 244 2.45 -8.00 -12.81
CA ARG A 244 1.65 -6.91 -13.37
C ARG A 244 0.34 -6.67 -12.62
N CYS A 245 -0.11 -7.65 -11.84
CA CYS A 245 -1.45 -7.73 -11.30
C CYS A 245 -2.54 -7.51 -12.39
N ASP A 246 -2.28 -7.94 -13.62
CA ASP A 246 -3.13 -7.70 -14.80
C ASP A 246 -2.68 -8.53 -16.02
N GLY A 247 -3.43 -8.44 -17.12
CA GLY A 247 -3.04 -8.89 -18.45
C GLY A 247 -3.62 -10.25 -18.86
N GLY A 248 -4.47 -10.84 -18.02
CA GLY A 248 -5.19 -12.08 -18.30
C GLY A 248 -6.70 -11.95 -18.16
N THR A 249 -7.35 -13.10 -17.98
CA THR A 249 -8.79 -13.21 -17.73
C THR A 249 -9.07 -14.01 -16.47
N VAL A 250 -10.29 -13.87 -15.96
CA VAL A 250 -10.88 -14.73 -14.92
C VAL A 250 -12.15 -15.36 -15.48
N ILE A 251 -12.56 -16.50 -14.94
CA ILE A 251 -13.90 -17.06 -15.19
C ILE A 251 -14.75 -16.68 -13.98
N PHE A 252 -15.70 -15.76 -14.17
CA PHE A 252 -16.62 -15.31 -13.12
C PHE A 252 -18.04 -15.69 -13.48
N ASN A 253 -18.72 -16.48 -12.63
CA ASN A 253 -20.05 -17.04 -12.91
C ASN A 253 -20.12 -17.75 -14.28
N GLY A 254 -19.09 -18.53 -14.60
CA GLY A 254 -18.97 -19.27 -15.87
C GLY A 254 -18.67 -18.41 -17.10
N ARG A 255 -18.48 -17.09 -16.95
CA ARG A 255 -18.11 -16.18 -18.04
C ARG A 255 -16.63 -15.82 -17.98
N VAL A 256 -15.93 -15.94 -19.10
CA VAL A 256 -14.57 -15.40 -19.24
C VAL A 256 -14.67 -13.88 -19.34
N VAL A 257 -14.05 -13.17 -18.39
CA VAL A 257 -14.01 -11.71 -18.32
C VAL A 257 -12.57 -11.23 -18.11
N PRO A 258 -12.21 -10.00 -18.53
CA PRO A 258 -10.90 -9.44 -18.26
C PRO A 258 -10.60 -9.41 -16.76
N GLN A 259 -9.32 -9.54 -16.39
CA GLN A 259 -8.85 -9.06 -15.10
C GLN A 259 -9.04 -7.53 -15.04
N ASN A 260 -9.23 -6.97 -13.83
CA ASN A 260 -9.40 -5.53 -13.62
C ASN A 260 -10.50 -4.90 -14.51
N ARG A 261 -11.72 -5.43 -14.36
CA ARG A 261 -12.89 -5.05 -15.13
C ARG A 261 -13.25 -3.59 -14.87
N THR A 262 -13.54 -2.88 -15.94
CA THR A 262 -14.03 -1.50 -15.96
C THR A 262 -15.21 -1.44 -16.92
N SER A 263 -15.97 -0.34 -16.87
CA SER A 263 -17.01 -0.07 -17.87
C SER A 263 -16.48 0.00 -19.30
N THR A 264 -15.16 0.19 -19.49
CA THR A 264 -14.53 0.27 -20.81
C THR A 264 -14.16 -1.11 -21.37
N ASN A 265 -13.59 -2.00 -20.56
CA ASN A 265 -13.16 -3.33 -21.01
C ASN A 265 -14.20 -4.45 -20.80
N ASP A 266 -15.21 -4.20 -19.96
CA ASP A 266 -16.39 -5.06 -19.79
C ASP A 266 -17.67 -4.19 -19.69
N PRO A 267 -18.09 -3.57 -20.80
CA PRO A 267 -19.27 -2.68 -20.81
C PRO A 267 -20.59 -3.41 -20.50
N SER A 268 -20.60 -4.73 -20.59
CA SER A 268 -21.77 -5.57 -20.28
C SER A 268 -21.85 -6.01 -18.81
N GLY A 269 -20.78 -5.77 -18.04
CA GLY A 269 -20.67 -6.19 -16.66
C GLY A 269 -21.54 -5.35 -15.73
N GLN A 270 -22.20 -6.02 -14.78
CA GLN A 270 -22.88 -5.31 -13.70
C GLN A 270 -21.83 -4.70 -12.76
N PRO A 271 -21.97 -3.42 -12.33
CA PRO A 271 -20.98 -2.76 -11.48
C PRO A 271 -20.66 -3.54 -10.20
N ALA A 272 -21.67 -4.14 -9.56
CA ALA A 272 -21.47 -4.96 -8.37
C ALA A 272 -20.57 -6.17 -8.64
N SER A 273 -20.83 -6.91 -9.74
CA SER A 273 -19.99 -8.04 -10.15
C SER A 273 -18.57 -7.63 -10.53
N GLN A 274 -18.38 -6.44 -11.11
CA GLN A 274 -17.05 -5.90 -11.40
C GLN A 274 -16.28 -5.64 -10.09
N ILE A 275 -16.90 -5.00 -9.10
CA ILE A 275 -16.30 -4.75 -7.78
C ILE A 275 -15.92 -6.07 -7.09
N ILE A 276 -16.84 -7.03 -7.05
CA ILE A 276 -16.60 -8.34 -6.42
C ILE A 276 -15.44 -9.07 -7.10
N SER A 277 -15.52 -9.29 -8.42
CA SER A 277 -14.47 -10.03 -9.13
C SER A 277 -13.11 -9.32 -9.14
N ASN A 278 -13.07 -7.99 -9.24
CA ASN A 278 -11.83 -7.22 -9.16
C ASN A 278 -11.19 -7.31 -7.79
N SER A 279 -11.96 -7.17 -6.71
CA SER A 279 -11.44 -7.25 -5.34
C SER A 279 -10.96 -8.65 -4.99
N VAL A 280 -11.65 -9.70 -5.45
CA VAL A 280 -11.17 -11.09 -5.31
C VAL A 280 -9.82 -11.26 -6.03
N PHE A 281 -9.72 -10.82 -7.28
CA PHE A 281 -8.47 -10.89 -8.04
C PHE A 281 -7.35 -10.07 -7.38
N ARG A 282 -7.65 -8.83 -6.95
CA ARG A 282 -6.73 -7.96 -6.21
C ARG A 282 -6.16 -8.65 -4.97
N ASN A 283 -7.02 -9.22 -4.14
CA ASN A 283 -6.61 -9.91 -2.92
C ASN A 283 -5.77 -11.16 -3.21
N LEU A 284 -6.03 -11.88 -4.30
CA LEU A 284 -5.14 -12.94 -4.76
C LEU A 284 -3.76 -12.38 -5.15
N MET A 285 -3.71 -11.30 -5.92
CA MET A 285 -2.44 -10.69 -6.34
C MET A 285 -1.62 -10.15 -5.15
N ILE A 286 -2.28 -9.56 -4.15
CA ILE A 286 -1.66 -9.17 -2.87
C ILE A 286 -1.06 -10.41 -2.19
N GLY A 287 -1.84 -11.48 -2.02
CA GLY A 287 -1.35 -12.70 -1.36
C GLY A 287 -0.16 -13.36 -2.05
N PHE A 288 -0.07 -13.25 -3.38
CA PHE A 288 1.10 -13.72 -4.13
C PHE A 288 2.30 -12.78 -3.99
N ASN A 289 2.11 -11.48 -4.23
CA ASN A 289 3.21 -10.52 -4.20
C ASN A 289 3.79 -10.36 -2.78
N GLU A 290 2.95 -10.33 -1.75
CA GLU A 290 3.39 -10.20 -0.36
C GLU A 290 3.70 -11.58 0.28
N GLY A 291 3.45 -12.69 -0.41
CA GLY A 291 3.85 -14.02 0.04
C GLY A 291 3.01 -14.58 1.21
N TYR A 292 1.73 -14.23 1.29
CA TYR A 292 0.83 -14.67 2.37
C TYR A 292 0.28 -16.08 2.19
N PHE A 293 0.26 -16.61 0.97
CA PHE A 293 -0.19 -17.98 0.75
C PHE A 293 0.81 -18.99 1.30
N THR A 294 0.31 -19.94 2.09
CA THR A 294 1.06 -21.08 2.60
C THR A 294 0.40 -22.37 2.17
N ALA A 295 1.18 -23.46 2.13
CA ALA A 295 0.69 -24.80 1.82
C ALA A 295 -0.42 -25.27 2.79
N ALA A 296 -0.37 -24.85 4.06
CA ALA A 296 -1.31 -25.28 5.09
C ALA A 296 -2.65 -24.50 5.07
N GLY A 297 -2.64 -23.24 4.61
CA GLY A 297 -3.81 -22.36 4.66
C GLY A 297 -4.25 -21.98 6.08
N PRO A 298 -5.47 -21.42 6.27
CA PRO A 298 -6.57 -21.27 5.29
C PRO A 298 -6.40 -20.11 4.30
N ASN A 299 -5.27 -19.38 4.35
CA ASN A 299 -4.94 -18.27 3.46
C ASN A 299 -6.09 -17.26 3.32
N ASN A 300 -6.49 -16.68 4.45
CA ASN A 300 -7.62 -15.78 4.54
C ASN A 300 -7.21 -14.33 4.27
N SER A 301 -7.74 -13.73 3.21
CA SER A 301 -7.43 -12.34 2.83
C SER A 301 -7.80 -11.30 3.89
N SER A 302 -8.78 -11.56 4.77
CA SER A 302 -9.13 -10.62 5.85
C SER A 302 -8.01 -10.50 6.90
N GLN A 303 -7.09 -11.46 6.91
CA GLN A 303 -5.94 -11.50 7.82
C GLN A 303 -4.70 -10.81 7.23
N PHE A 304 -4.66 -10.57 5.92
CA PHE A 304 -3.47 -10.03 5.25
C PHE A 304 -2.99 -8.69 5.83
N PRO A 305 -3.87 -7.71 6.16
CA PRO A 305 -3.42 -6.44 6.72
C PRO A 305 -2.70 -6.57 8.08
N GLY A 306 -2.85 -7.68 8.78
CA GLY A 306 -2.13 -7.92 10.04
C GLY A 306 -0.93 -8.83 9.94
N GLN A 307 -0.73 -9.49 8.80
CA GLN A 307 0.44 -10.31 8.54
C GLN A 307 1.65 -9.44 8.21
N THR A 308 2.85 -9.99 8.41
CA THR A 308 4.09 -9.33 7.98
C THR A 308 4.35 -9.66 6.51
N PRO A 309 4.37 -8.67 5.60
CA PRO A 309 4.67 -8.89 4.19
C PRO A 309 6.03 -9.58 4.03
N PHE A 310 6.12 -10.48 3.05
CA PHE A 310 7.34 -11.20 2.63
C PHE A 310 7.97 -12.13 3.68
N ALA A 311 7.34 -12.35 4.84
CA ALA A 311 7.90 -13.13 5.94
C ALA A 311 8.27 -14.58 5.56
N GLY A 312 7.50 -15.19 4.63
CA GLY A 312 7.73 -16.56 4.17
C GLY A 312 8.79 -16.72 3.07
N GLY A 313 9.36 -15.62 2.55
CA GLY A 313 10.38 -15.65 1.49
C GLY A 313 9.90 -16.04 0.09
N ASN A 314 8.60 -16.30 -0.10
CA ASN A 314 8.01 -16.76 -1.37
C ASN A 314 7.39 -15.65 -2.23
N GLY A 315 7.44 -14.39 -1.77
CA GLY A 315 6.81 -13.24 -2.44
C GLY A 315 7.69 -12.54 -3.48
N ASN A 316 7.23 -11.37 -3.90
CA ASN A 316 7.89 -10.53 -4.90
C ASN A 316 9.14 -9.86 -4.30
N LEU A 317 10.32 -10.39 -4.64
CA LEU A 317 11.60 -9.87 -4.15
C LEU A 317 11.86 -8.42 -4.55
N TYR A 318 11.34 -7.98 -5.70
CA TYR A 318 11.46 -6.57 -6.11
C TYR A 318 10.65 -5.68 -5.16
N ALA A 319 9.38 -6.02 -4.94
CA ALA A 319 8.55 -5.29 -3.99
C ALA A 319 9.17 -5.31 -2.58
N GLN A 320 9.66 -6.47 -2.12
CA GLN A 320 10.35 -6.58 -0.83
C GLN A 320 11.54 -5.61 -0.73
N ALA A 321 12.39 -5.54 -1.76
CA ALA A 321 13.53 -4.63 -1.78
C ALA A 321 13.10 -3.15 -1.78
N ILE A 322 12.05 -2.80 -2.53
CA ILE A 322 11.47 -1.45 -2.52
C ILE A 322 10.96 -1.12 -1.11
N HIS A 323 10.10 -1.95 -0.51
CA HIS A 323 9.50 -1.66 0.80
C HIS A 323 10.50 -1.65 1.96
N ASN A 324 11.56 -2.47 1.89
CA ASN A 324 12.63 -2.42 2.89
C ASN A 324 13.45 -1.13 2.81
N GLY A 325 13.52 -0.51 1.64
CA GLY A 325 14.32 0.69 1.39
C GLY A 325 13.52 1.99 1.25
N THR A 326 12.21 1.94 1.06
CA THR A 326 11.37 3.11 0.75
C THR A 326 9.92 2.96 1.28
N ASN A 327 9.17 4.07 1.32
CA ASN A 327 7.71 4.06 1.47
C ASN A 327 7.02 4.26 0.10
N SER A 328 7.29 3.38 -0.87
CA SER A 328 6.79 3.49 -2.25
C SER A 328 6.11 2.20 -2.69
N TYR A 329 5.18 2.28 -3.63
CA TYR A 329 4.60 1.09 -4.26
C TYR A 329 5.68 0.28 -5.00
N GLY A 330 5.91 -0.97 -4.58
CA GLY A 330 6.80 -1.92 -5.28
C GLY A 330 6.09 -2.80 -6.31
N PHE A 331 4.76 -2.86 -6.27
CA PHE A 331 3.90 -3.61 -7.20
C PHE A 331 2.49 -3.00 -7.15
N PRO A 332 1.61 -3.21 -8.15
CA PRO A 332 0.23 -2.73 -8.06
C PRO A 332 -0.50 -3.35 -6.86
N TYR A 333 -1.38 -2.61 -6.18
CA TYR A 333 -2.14 -3.08 -5.00
C TYR A 333 -1.38 -3.17 -3.67
N ALA A 334 -0.16 -2.61 -3.58
CA ALA A 334 0.62 -2.56 -2.35
C ALA A 334 0.02 -1.69 -1.22
N ASP A 335 -1.08 -0.95 -1.46
CA ASP A 335 -1.74 -0.08 -0.48
C ASP A 335 -2.33 -0.81 0.71
N SER A 336 -2.64 -2.10 0.59
CA SER A 336 -3.41 -2.80 1.63
C SER A 336 -2.65 -2.88 2.96
N ASN A 337 -1.35 -3.16 2.95
CA ASN A 337 -0.55 -3.34 4.17
C ASN A 337 0.71 -2.46 4.24
N LEU A 338 1.20 -1.96 3.11
CA LEU A 338 2.54 -1.36 3.05
C LEU A 338 2.53 0.18 3.23
N LYS A 339 1.35 0.75 3.48
CA LYS A 339 1.12 2.19 3.79
C LYS A 339 1.83 3.14 2.82
N VAL A 340 1.50 2.99 1.54
CA VAL A 340 2.15 3.69 0.42
C VAL A 340 1.28 4.77 -0.22
N LEU A 341 0.03 4.92 0.24
CA LEU A 341 -0.95 5.87 -0.26
C LEU A 341 -1.44 6.77 0.87
N ILE A 342 -1.42 8.09 0.64
CA ILE A 342 -1.75 9.12 1.64
C ILE A 342 -2.98 9.92 1.19
N GLN A 343 -3.83 10.29 2.14
CA GLN A 343 -4.85 11.33 1.97
C GLN A 343 -4.36 12.64 2.60
N ALA A 344 -3.74 13.50 1.79
CA ALA A 344 -3.25 14.80 2.22
C ALA A 344 -4.38 15.84 2.34
N ASP A 345 -4.25 16.76 3.30
CA ASP A 345 -5.13 17.91 3.45
C ASP A 345 -4.93 18.86 2.25
N PRO A 346 -5.97 19.11 1.44
CA PRO A 346 -5.85 19.95 0.24
C PRO A 346 -5.60 21.44 0.57
N ALA A 347 -5.79 21.87 1.82
CA ALA A 347 -5.50 23.23 2.28
C ALA A 347 -4.05 23.42 2.75
N GLN A 348 -3.29 22.34 2.95
CA GLN A 348 -1.89 22.39 3.37
C GLN A 348 -0.95 22.11 2.19
N PRO A 349 0.22 22.77 2.13
CA PRO A 349 1.18 22.50 1.07
C PRO A 349 1.80 21.10 1.22
N VAL A 350 2.03 20.45 0.08
CA VAL A 350 2.84 19.24 -0.02
C VAL A 350 4.23 19.62 -0.52
N THR A 351 5.28 19.06 0.08
CA THR A 351 6.66 19.25 -0.37
C THR A 351 7.12 18.00 -1.11
N VAL A 352 7.53 18.16 -2.38
CA VAL A 352 8.14 17.15 -3.23
C VAL A 352 9.63 17.46 -3.34
N SER A 353 10.48 16.58 -2.80
CA SER A 353 11.94 16.75 -2.86
C SER A 353 12.55 15.84 -3.91
N ILE A 354 13.41 16.39 -4.77
CA ILE A 354 14.25 15.63 -5.70
C ILE A 354 15.57 15.33 -4.99
N LEU A 355 15.83 14.06 -4.69
CA LEU A 355 16.93 13.63 -3.84
C LEU A 355 18.18 13.31 -4.65
N ALA A 356 19.36 13.45 -4.05
CA ALA A 356 20.60 12.87 -4.58
C ALA A 356 20.57 11.34 -4.45
N ASP A 357 21.24 10.61 -5.36
CA ASP A 357 21.23 9.14 -5.36
C ASP A 357 21.81 8.55 -4.07
N SER A 358 22.75 9.26 -3.45
CA SER A 358 23.41 8.88 -2.19
C SER A 358 22.61 9.22 -0.93
N MET A 359 21.44 9.83 -1.07
CA MET A 359 20.68 10.35 0.06
C MET A 359 19.59 9.37 0.50
N ALA A 360 19.59 9.04 1.80
CA ALA A 360 18.44 8.47 2.49
C ALA A 360 17.68 9.62 3.18
N TYR A 361 16.46 9.89 2.75
CA TYR A 361 15.68 11.05 3.21
C TYR A 361 14.18 10.82 3.07
N GLY A 362 13.41 11.45 3.96
CA GLY A 362 11.93 11.48 3.92
C GLY A 362 11.24 10.18 4.34
N TYR A 363 11.98 9.14 4.74
CA TYR A 363 11.40 7.89 5.23
C TYR A 363 10.98 7.99 6.69
N THR A 364 9.87 7.34 7.02
CA THR A 364 9.41 7.10 8.40
C THR A 364 8.80 5.71 8.50
N ASP A 365 9.00 5.05 9.64
CA ASP A 365 8.37 3.75 9.94
C ASP A 365 6.85 3.89 10.21
N ASN A 366 6.34 5.13 10.38
CA ASN A 366 4.92 5.45 10.34
C ASN A 366 4.67 6.55 9.30
N PRO A 367 4.54 6.21 8.01
CA PRO A 367 4.42 7.17 6.91
C PRO A 367 3.13 7.98 6.90
N GLY A 368 2.14 7.62 7.71
CA GLY A 368 0.76 8.06 7.53
C GLY A 368 -0.05 7.04 6.74
N GLY A 369 -1.14 7.47 6.10
CA GLY A 369 -1.99 6.67 5.23
C GLY A 369 -3.20 6.04 5.91
N GLY A 370 -3.53 6.53 7.11
CA GLY A 370 -4.58 5.96 7.93
C GLY A 370 -4.21 4.61 8.54
N SER A 371 -5.18 4.06 9.25
CA SER A 371 -5.07 2.79 9.93
C SER A 371 -5.44 1.64 8.98
N ASN A 372 -4.65 0.58 8.92
CA ASN A 372 -4.99 -0.66 8.21
C ASN A 372 -6.01 -1.53 8.98
N GLN A 373 -6.96 -0.89 9.66
CA GLN A 373 -7.96 -1.52 10.52
C GLN A 373 -8.98 -2.31 9.69
N PRO A 374 -9.55 -3.38 10.26
CA PRO A 374 -10.77 -3.98 9.73
C PRO A 374 -11.90 -2.95 9.72
N SER A 375 -12.62 -2.87 8.61
CA SER A 375 -13.82 -2.02 8.48
C SER A 375 -15.08 -2.68 9.04
N THR A 376 -15.03 -4.00 9.25
CA THR A 376 -16.12 -4.81 9.83
C THR A 376 -15.52 -5.95 10.68
N GLY A 377 -16.35 -6.56 11.53
CA GLY A 377 -15.97 -7.67 12.40
C GLY A 377 -17.01 -7.97 13.46
N THR A 378 -16.90 -9.13 14.10
CA THR A 378 -17.79 -9.53 15.21
C THR A 378 -17.47 -8.78 16.48
N TYR A 379 -16.18 -8.56 16.75
CA TYR A 379 -15.69 -7.94 17.97
C TYR A 379 -15.12 -6.55 17.71
N GLN A 380 -15.26 -5.67 18.69
CA GLN A 380 -14.69 -4.33 18.70
C GLN A 380 -14.03 -4.06 20.06
N PHE A 381 -13.16 -3.06 20.09
CA PHE A 381 -12.70 -2.48 21.34
C PHE A 381 -12.86 -0.96 21.34
N GLY A 382 -12.88 -0.38 22.54
CA GLY A 382 -12.89 1.07 22.74
C GLY A 382 -12.05 1.46 23.95
N ILE A 383 -11.33 2.58 23.85
CA ILE A 383 -10.62 3.21 24.95
C ILE A 383 -11.04 4.67 24.96
N GLY A 384 -11.51 5.15 26.12
CA GLY A 384 -12.01 6.51 26.25
C GLY A 384 -10.94 7.58 26.00
N ALA A 385 -11.39 8.81 25.78
CA ALA A 385 -10.53 9.97 25.53
C ALA A 385 -9.52 10.25 26.66
N GLY A 386 -8.48 11.03 26.36
CA GLY A 386 -7.39 11.31 27.29
C GLY A 386 -6.38 10.16 27.47
N SER A 387 -6.48 9.10 26.65
CA SER A 387 -5.60 7.92 26.72
C SER A 387 -4.44 7.97 25.72
N GLY A 388 -4.21 9.11 25.06
CA GLY A 388 -3.22 9.25 23.99
C GLY A 388 -1.77 8.92 24.38
N ALA A 389 -1.44 8.92 25.67
CA ALA A 389 -0.13 8.48 26.18
C ALA A 389 0.17 7.00 25.90
N LEU A 390 -0.86 6.18 25.62
CA LEU A 390 -0.68 4.79 25.18
C LEU A 390 -0.04 4.68 23.79
N GLY A 391 -0.02 5.77 23.03
CA GLY A 391 0.42 5.79 21.63
C GLY A 391 -0.46 4.92 20.72
N PRO A 392 -0.12 4.80 19.43
CA PRO A 392 -0.82 3.90 18.52
C PRO A 392 -0.86 2.46 19.08
N ILE A 393 -2.03 1.84 19.00
CA ILE A 393 -2.21 0.45 19.46
C ILE A 393 -1.97 -0.48 18.28
N ARG A 394 -1.17 -1.53 18.51
CA ARG A 394 -0.83 -2.50 17.46
C ARG A 394 -1.29 -3.90 17.82
N ILE A 395 -1.93 -4.57 16.87
CA ILE A 395 -2.23 -6.01 16.94
C ILE A 395 -1.61 -6.59 15.68
N GLY A 396 -0.54 -7.39 15.77
CA GLY A 396 0.26 -7.73 14.57
C GLY A 396 0.65 -6.45 13.80
N ASN A 397 0.33 -6.41 12.50
CA ASN A 397 0.48 -5.20 11.68
C ASN A 397 -0.72 -4.25 11.69
N TRP A 398 -1.88 -4.62 12.26
CA TRP A 398 -3.01 -3.72 12.41
C TRP A 398 -2.67 -2.56 13.36
N VAL A 399 -2.92 -1.33 12.95
CA VAL A 399 -2.63 -0.11 13.73
C VAL A 399 -3.91 0.64 14.06
N TYR A 400 -4.13 0.93 15.34
CA TYR A 400 -5.22 1.77 15.82
C TYR A 400 -4.67 3.10 16.33
N GLU A 401 -4.92 4.15 15.55
CA GLU A 401 -4.49 5.50 15.86
C GLU A 401 -5.46 6.16 16.85
N ALA A 402 -4.92 7.06 17.67
CA ALA A 402 -5.74 7.81 18.61
C ALA A 402 -6.60 8.83 17.86
N SER A 403 -7.83 9.06 18.33
CA SER A 403 -8.69 10.11 17.81
C SER A 403 -7.99 11.47 17.97
N PRO A 404 -8.03 12.35 16.95
CA PRO A 404 -7.44 13.68 17.07
C PRO A 404 -8.12 14.49 18.15
N ASN A 405 -7.39 15.48 18.68
CA ASN A 405 -7.96 16.50 19.54
C ASN A 405 -8.81 17.45 18.67
N THR A 406 -10.06 17.69 19.04
CA THR A 406 -10.97 18.57 18.31
C THR A 406 -11.65 19.54 19.26
N ASP A 407 -12.21 20.63 18.72
CA ASP A 407 -13.00 21.59 19.50
C ASP A 407 -14.19 20.87 20.15
N GLY A 408 -14.06 20.54 21.44
CA GLY A 408 -15.07 19.82 22.23
C GLY A 408 -14.74 18.38 22.62
N SER A 409 -13.60 17.81 22.21
CA SER A 409 -13.16 16.47 22.64
C SER A 409 -11.64 16.44 22.87
N PRO A 410 -11.15 16.02 24.05
CA PRO A 410 -9.72 16.08 24.39
C PRO A 410 -8.81 15.14 23.56
N GLY A 411 -9.35 14.48 22.53
CA GLY A 411 -8.65 13.49 21.72
C GLY A 411 -8.18 12.28 22.51
N GLY A 412 -7.34 11.44 21.91
CA GLY A 412 -6.70 10.33 22.63
C GLY A 412 -7.60 9.14 22.93
N ALA A 413 -8.78 9.03 22.30
CA ALA A 413 -9.60 7.82 22.36
C ALA A 413 -9.13 6.83 21.28
N PHE A 414 -9.38 5.54 21.47
CA PHE A 414 -9.11 4.50 20.47
C PHE A 414 -10.34 3.64 20.28
N GLY A 415 -10.50 3.06 19.11
CA GLY A 415 -11.51 2.03 18.92
C GLY A 415 -11.66 1.61 17.47
N GLY A 416 -12.34 0.49 17.28
CA GLY A 416 -12.58 -0.09 15.96
C GLY A 416 -12.86 -1.58 16.06
N TYR A 417 -13.12 -2.18 14.90
CA TYR A 417 -13.25 -3.62 14.78
C TYR A 417 -11.92 -4.31 15.05
N LEU A 418 -11.98 -5.39 15.81
CA LEU A 418 -10.88 -6.34 15.93
C LEU A 418 -10.88 -7.27 14.71
N PRO A 419 -9.70 -7.68 14.22
CA PRO A 419 -9.63 -8.76 13.24
C PRO A 419 -10.17 -10.05 13.87
N ASP A 420 -10.44 -11.04 13.02
CA ASP A 420 -10.76 -12.39 13.51
C ASP A 420 -9.49 -13.01 14.13
N LEU A 421 -9.48 -13.16 15.45
CA LEU A 421 -8.34 -13.60 16.26
C LEU A 421 -8.65 -14.97 16.89
N SER A 422 -8.40 -16.05 16.13
CA SER A 422 -8.60 -17.43 16.61
C SER A 422 -7.69 -17.78 17.80
N ASP A 423 -6.50 -17.17 17.85
CA ASP A 423 -5.47 -17.41 18.85
C ASP A 423 -5.13 -16.13 19.63
N TRP A 424 -4.58 -16.33 20.83
CA TRP A 424 -4.11 -15.24 21.68
C TRP A 424 -3.02 -14.43 20.98
N THR A 425 -3.34 -13.17 20.71
CA THR A 425 -2.49 -12.23 20.00
C THR A 425 -2.19 -11.03 20.89
N GLN A 426 -0.98 -10.48 20.78
CA GLN A 426 -0.61 -9.30 21.55
C GLN A 426 -1.29 -8.04 21.00
N MET A 427 -1.92 -7.28 21.88
CA MET A 427 -2.29 -5.88 21.66
C MET A 427 -1.27 -5.00 22.37
N GLN A 428 -0.40 -4.35 21.60
CA GLN A 428 0.74 -3.57 22.05
C GLN A 428 0.38 -2.08 22.16
N PHE A 429 0.84 -1.43 23.22
CA PHE A 429 0.67 0.01 23.50
C PHE A 429 2.00 0.72 23.25
N THR A 430 2.21 1.22 22.03
CA THR A 430 3.54 1.67 21.59
C THR A 430 4.08 2.89 22.36
N GLY A 431 3.20 3.75 22.86
CA GLY A 431 3.56 4.92 23.68
C GLY A 431 3.98 4.57 25.11
N ALA A 432 3.62 3.39 25.60
CA ALA A 432 4.03 2.89 26.91
C ALA A 432 5.42 2.22 26.91
N GLY A 433 6.03 2.03 25.74
CA GLY A 433 7.37 1.47 25.57
C GLY A 433 7.39 -0.03 25.23
N PRO A 434 8.59 -0.59 25.01
CA PRO A 434 8.75 -1.98 24.60
C PRO A 434 8.24 -2.94 25.70
N GLY A 435 7.51 -3.98 25.28
CA GLY A 435 6.95 -4.97 26.20
C GLY A 435 5.65 -4.55 26.88
N ALA A 436 5.10 -3.37 26.57
CA ALA A 436 3.77 -2.96 27.02
C ALA A 436 2.69 -3.57 26.11
N TYR A 437 2.12 -4.71 26.50
CA TYR A 437 1.05 -5.37 25.77
C TYR A 437 0.05 -6.07 26.69
N ILE A 438 -1.13 -6.35 26.15
CA ILE A 438 -2.11 -7.30 26.71
C ILE A 438 -2.39 -8.40 25.68
N TRP A 439 -3.06 -9.47 26.09
CA TRP A 439 -3.48 -10.53 25.17
C TRP A 439 -4.95 -10.37 24.80
N VAL A 440 -5.25 -10.51 23.51
CA VAL A 440 -6.60 -10.47 22.96
C VAL A 440 -6.83 -11.69 22.07
N LYS A 441 -8.07 -12.18 22.08
CA LYS A 441 -8.59 -13.29 21.26
C LYS A 441 -10.08 -13.01 21.03
N ASN A 442 -10.70 -13.65 20.05
CA ASN A 442 -12.14 -13.53 19.80
C ASN A 442 -12.98 -13.64 21.09
N GLY A 443 -13.63 -12.54 21.47
CA GLY A 443 -14.47 -12.46 22.67
C GLY A 443 -13.73 -12.53 24.01
N GLN A 444 -12.40 -12.42 24.02
CA GLN A 444 -11.58 -12.64 25.22
C GLN A 444 -10.42 -11.64 25.32
N ILE A 445 -10.14 -11.19 26.54
CA ILE A 445 -9.04 -10.26 26.86
C ILE A 445 -8.36 -10.69 28.16
N SER A 446 -7.03 -10.66 28.17
CA SER A 446 -6.21 -10.83 29.36
C SER A 446 -5.27 -9.65 29.49
N ALA A 447 -5.66 -8.71 30.36
CA ALA A 447 -4.90 -7.48 30.63
C ALA A 447 -4.07 -7.54 31.92
N GLY A 448 -4.33 -8.49 32.82
CA GLY A 448 -3.69 -8.50 34.14
C GLY A 448 -3.87 -7.18 34.88
N ASN A 449 -2.82 -6.72 35.57
CA ASN A 449 -2.81 -5.46 36.34
C ASN A 449 -1.90 -4.38 35.69
N CYS A 450 -1.67 -4.45 34.38
CA CYS A 450 -0.75 -3.53 33.70
C CYS A 450 -1.42 -2.22 33.22
N LEU A 451 -2.74 -2.13 33.31
CA LEU A 451 -3.53 -0.94 33.01
C LEU A 451 -4.16 -0.38 34.30
N ASN A 452 -4.27 0.95 34.40
CA ASN A 452 -4.78 1.64 35.59
C ASN A 452 -6.31 1.48 35.80
N ALA A 453 -7.01 0.89 34.85
CA ALA A 453 -8.44 0.59 34.93
C ALA A 453 -8.76 -0.72 34.19
N THR A 454 -9.78 -1.42 34.69
CA THR A 454 -10.35 -2.59 34.02
C THR A 454 -11.37 -2.16 32.97
N GLY A 455 -11.41 -2.84 31.85
CA GLY A 455 -12.49 -2.68 30.88
C GLY A 455 -13.66 -3.62 31.15
N SER A 456 -14.71 -3.49 30.35
CA SER A 456 -15.92 -4.32 30.43
C SER A 456 -16.50 -4.61 29.06
N TRP A 457 -17.09 -5.79 28.90
CA TRP A 457 -17.92 -6.13 27.75
C TRP A 457 -19.27 -5.40 27.83
N ASN A 458 -19.80 -5.01 26.67
CA ASN A 458 -21.21 -4.68 26.52
C ASN A 458 -22.09 -5.93 26.75
N GLU A 459 -23.40 -5.73 26.89
CA GLU A 459 -24.37 -6.83 27.11
C GLU A 459 -24.29 -7.91 26.02
N GLY A 460 -24.02 -7.52 24.78
CA GLY A 460 -23.88 -8.44 23.65
C GLY A 460 -22.54 -9.18 23.56
N GLN A 461 -21.58 -8.89 24.45
CA GLN A 461 -20.21 -9.43 24.42
C GLN A 461 -19.48 -9.26 23.07
N THR A 462 -19.79 -8.18 22.36
CA THR A 462 -19.20 -7.83 21.07
C THR A 462 -18.29 -6.61 21.14
N VAL A 463 -18.41 -5.78 22.18
CA VAL A 463 -17.57 -4.59 22.37
C VAL A 463 -16.95 -4.61 23.76
N TYR A 464 -15.62 -4.62 23.83
CA TYR A 464 -14.91 -4.44 25.10
C TYR A 464 -14.38 -3.02 25.23
N SER A 465 -14.78 -2.32 26.28
CA SER A 465 -14.45 -0.90 26.44
C SER A 465 -13.70 -0.63 27.74
N TRP A 466 -12.66 0.20 27.66
CA TRP A 466 -11.97 0.81 28.79
C TRP A 466 -12.43 2.27 28.98
N PRO A 467 -12.38 2.79 30.22
CA PRO A 467 -12.74 4.18 30.51
C PRO A 467 -11.74 5.18 29.90
N ALA A 468 -12.08 6.47 30.02
CA ALA A 468 -11.19 7.58 29.70
C ALA A 468 -9.94 7.61 30.60
N ASN A 469 -8.88 8.24 30.11
CA ASN A 469 -7.57 8.36 30.78
C ASN A 469 -6.95 7.00 31.14
N LEU A 470 -7.14 6.00 30.27
CA LEU A 470 -6.48 4.71 30.40
C LEU A 470 -4.98 4.91 30.21
N GLN A 471 -4.20 4.33 31.12
CA GLN A 471 -2.74 4.43 31.12
C GLN A 471 -2.12 3.08 31.45
N TRP A 472 -0.94 2.85 30.87
CA TRP A 472 -0.06 1.79 31.33
C TRP A 472 0.46 2.13 32.74
N VAL A 473 0.37 1.18 33.66
CA VAL A 473 0.85 1.36 35.03
C VAL A 473 2.39 1.37 35.00
N PRO A 474 3.06 2.43 35.48
CA PRO A 474 4.51 2.50 35.48
C PRO A 474 5.16 1.29 36.17
N GLY A 475 6.11 0.65 35.47
CA GLY A 475 6.82 -0.53 35.97
C GLY A 475 6.00 -1.84 35.96
N ALA A 476 4.74 -1.82 35.51
CA ALA A 476 3.97 -3.05 35.38
C ALA A 476 4.50 -3.94 34.26
N THR A 477 4.50 -5.24 34.51
CA THR A 477 4.82 -6.28 33.52
C THR A 477 3.57 -6.68 32.76
N ALA A 478 3.71 -6.92 31.46
CA ALA A 478 2.64 -7.51 30.67
C ALA A 478 2.21 -8.88 31.22
N PRO A 479 0.91 -9.24 31.09
CA PRO A 479 0.41 -10.54 31.51
C PRO A 479 1.06 -11.68 30.72
N ALA A 480 1.22 -12.83 31.36
CA ALA A 480 1.58 -14.08 30.68
C ALA A 480 0.50 -14.47 29.66
N GLN A 481 0.91 -15.13 28.58
CA GLN A 481 -0.03 -15.64 27.58
C GLN A 481 -0.98 -16.65 28.23
N PRO A 482 -2.32 -16.47 28.09
CA PRO A 482 -3.26 -17.44 28.62
C PRO A 482 -3.14 -18.79 27.90
N THR A 483 -3.36 -19.89 28.63
CA THR A 483 -3.27 -21.25 28.11
C THR A 483 -4.58 -21.78 27.51
N SER A 484 -5.68 -21.04 27.63
CA SER A 484 -7.02 -21.40 27.15
C SER A 484 -7.75 -20.19 26.61
#